data_AF-F8CDE3-F1
#
_entry.id   AF-F8CDE3-F1
#
_cell.length_a   1.000
_cell.length_b   1.000
_cell.length_c   1.000
_cell.angle_alpha   90.00
_cell.angle_beta   90.00
_cell.angle_gamma   90.00
#
_symmetry.space_group_name_H-M   'P 1'
#
loop_
_entity.id
_entity.type
_entity.pdbx_description
1 polymer ?
#
loop_
_entity_poly.entity_id
_entity_poly.type
_entity_poly.pdbx_seq_one_letter_code
_entity_poly.pdbx_strand_id
1 'polypeptide(L)'
;MGVLSAVLLTLAPTACRREPPAPSAEYEEAARRFRELYAQKLDEAFLDPRVGEIEAQLQRVPADSLDAEGARELLQRIKDGRQRMAAAANEREAAVASARELPPGFATAPSTEAPPPPPVAEEAPDAGAPDAGEGAGPRAGTAASELVAGFRGCFQRGTPIDVQGRGMRETWQLADRTACRLEYPQHQDTFLLIEEGKVLTLLPKSAVQTVPVTPDGGPAPATDAGR
;
A
#
# COMPACT_ATOMS: atom_id res chain seq x y z
N MET A 1 15.18 70.71 -57.22
CA MET A 1 15.63 69.86 -56.10
C MET A 1 14.40 69.11 -55.59
N GLY A 2 14.18 67.90 -56.10
CA GLY A 2 12.97 67.11 -55.84
C GLY A 2 13.10 66.26 -54.57
N VAL A 3 12.03 66.20 -53.78
CA VAL A 3 11.93 65.38 -52.57
C VAL A 3 11.48 63.98 -53.01
N LEU A 4 12.35 62.97 -52.86
CA LEU A 4 12.04 61.57 -53.13
C LEU A 4 11.69 60.86 -51.83
N SER A 5 10.40 60.56 -51.69
CA SER A 5 9.81 59.72 -50.65
C SER A 5 10.40 58.31 -50.67
N ALA A 6 10.96 57.87 -49.55
CA ALA A 6 11.29 56.47 -49.29
C ALA A 6 10.22 55.88 -48.37
N VAL A 7 9.26 55.15 -48.96
CA VAL A 7 8.31 54.31 -48.22
C VAL A 7 8.98 52.97 -47.98
N LEU A 8 9.41 52.74 -46.73
CA LEU A 8 9.86 51.43 -46.24
C LEU A 8 8.63 50.55 -46.03
N LEU A 9 8.44 49.57 -46.93
CA LEU A 9 7.51 48.46 -46.77
C LEU A 9 7.96 47.59 -45.58
N THR A 10 7.19 47.65 -44.51
CA THR A 10 7.31 46.76 -43.35
C THR A 10 6.86 45.35 -43.73
N LEU A 11 7.79 44.40 -43.72
CA LEU A 11 7.47 42.96 -43.70
C LEU A 11 6.77 42.65 -42.37
N ALA A 12 5.44 42.55 -42.39
CA ALA A 12 4.68 41.97 -41.29
C ALA A 12 4.86 40.44 -41.31
N PRO A 13 5.26 39.78 -40.22
CA PRO A 13 5.17 38.34 -40.14
C PRO A 13 3.69 37.96 -40.12
N THR A 14 3.25 37.23 -41.14
CA THR A 14 2.00 36.48 -41.12
C THR A 14 2.11 35.42 -40.04
N ALA A 15 1.85 35.79 -38.79
CA ALA A 15 1.58 34.83 -37.74
C ALA A 15 0.28 34.12 -38.14
N CYS A 16 0.41 32.86 -38.59
CA CYS A 16 -0.70 31.94 -38.70
C CYS A 16 -1.44 31.96 -37.36
N ARG A 17 -2.58 32.63 -37.30
CA ARG A 17 -3.52 32.50 -36.18
C ARG A 17 -4.03 31.06 -36.22
N ARG A 18 -3.33 30.16 -35.54
CA ARG A 18 -3.87 28.85 -35.21
C ARG A 18 -4.95 29.13 -34.17
N GLU A 19 -6.21 28.85 -34.53
CA GLU A 19 -7.33 28.97 -33.59
C GLU A 19 -6.97 28.22 -32.30
N PRO A 20 -7.26 28.80 -31.12
CA PRO A 20 -7.00 28.13 -29.86
C PRO A 20 -7.71 26.77 -29.88
N PRO A 21 -7.01 25.68 -29.50
CA PRO A 21 -7.59 24.35 -29.57
C PRO A 21 -8.84 24.29 -28.69
N ALA A 22 -9.87 23.60 -29.16
CA ALA A 22 -11.12 23.47 -28.41
C ALA A 22 -10.95 22.44 -27.27
N PRO A 23 -11.64 22.63 -26.12
CA PRO A 23 -11.75 21.59 -25.10
C PRO A 23 -12.56 20.40 -25.64
N SER A 24 -12.33 19.20 -25.10
CA SER A 24 -13.01 17.97 -25.49
C SER A 24 -14.06 17.55 -24.46
N ALA A 25 -15.31 17.39 -24.90
CA ALA A 25 -16.39 16.94 -24.04
C ALA A 25 -16.17 15.49 -23.56
N GLU A 26 -15.48 14.69 -24.38
CA GLU A 26 -15.12 13.30 -24.11
C GLU A 26 -14.18 13.21 -22.91
N TYR A 27 -13.17 14.08 -22.82
CA TYR A 27 -12.25 14.11 -21.68
C TYR A 27 -12.97 14.53 -20.40
N GLU A 28 -13.76 15.61 -20.44
CA GLU A 28 -14.47 16.10 -19.25
C GLU A 28 -15.40 15.05 -18.67
N GLU A 29 -16.16 14.37 -19.53
CA GLU A 29 -17.05 13.29 -19.12
C GLU A 29 -16.28 12.09 -18.57
N ALA A 30 -15.23 11.64 -19.27
CA ALA A 30 -14.42 10.51 -18.82
C ALA A 30 -13.75 10.80 -17.46
N ALA A 31 -13.18 11.99 -17.30
CA ALA A 31 -12.55 12.43 -16.06
C ALA A 31 -13.57 12.53 -14.92
N ARG A 32 -14.79 13.03 -15.18
CA ARG A 32 -15.87 13.06 -14.20
C ARG A 32 -16.26 11.65 -13.76
N ARG A 33 -16.56 10.76 -14.71
CA ARG A 33 -16.95 9.37 -14.43
C ARG A 33 -15.87 8.63 -13.66
N PHE A 34 -14.59 8.84 -14.02
CA PHE A 34 -13.48 8.23 -13.30
C PHE A 34 -13.36 8.74 -11.86
N ARG A 35 -13.47 10.07 -11.64
CA ARG A 35 -13.44 10.65 -10.29
C ARG A 35 -14.58 10.14 -9.42
N GLU A 36 -15.79 10.04 -9.96
CA GLU A 36 -16.95 9.51 -9.25
C GLU A 36 -16.76 8.04 -8.88
N LEU A 37 -16.28 7.24 -9.84
CA LEU A 37 -15.99 5.82 -9.62
C LEU A 37 -14.91 5.63 -8.55
N TYR A 38 -13.83 6.40 -8.64
CA TYR A 38 -12.72 6.37 -7.70
C TYR A 38 -13.12 6.85 -6.30
N ALA A 39 -13.97 7.87 -6.19
CA ALA A 39 -14.48 8.34 -4.90
C ALA A 39 -15.31 7.27 -4.17
N GLN A 40 -16.00 6.40 -4.91
CA GLN A 40 -16.84 5.34 -4.34
C GLN A 40 -16.05 4.08 -3.97
N LYS A 41 -15.06 3.71 -4.78
CA LYS A 41 -14.39 2.40 -4.70
C LYS A 41 -12.89 2.46 -4.43
N LEU A 42 -12.30 3.66 -4.40
CA LEU A 42 -10.85 3.87 -4.25
C LEU A 42 -10.08 2.97 -5.21
N ASP A 43 -9.12 2.19 -4.73
CA ASP A 43 -8.29 1.33 -5.56
C ASP A 43 -9.06 0.18 -6.24
N GLU A 44 -10.18 -0.27 -5.68
CA GLU A 44 -11.03 -1.27 -6.33
C GLU A 44 -11.68 -0.74 -7.61
N ALA A 45 -11.77 0.59 -7.76
CA ALA A 45 -12.24 1.22 -8.98
C ALA A 45 -11.45 0.75 -10.20
N PHE A 46 -10.14 0.52 -10.09
CA PHE A 46 -9.31 0.12 -11.22
C PHE A 46 -9.71 -1.24 -11.81
N LEU A 47 -10.28 -2.15 -11.01
CA LEU A 47 -10.74 -3.45 -11.47
C LEU A 47 -12.22 -3.45 -11.89
N ASP A 48 -12.91 -2.31 -11.77
CA ASP A 48 -14.32 -2.20 -12.15
C ASP A 48 -14.47 -2.23 -13.68
N PRO A 49 -15.43 -3.00 -14.23
CA PRO A 49 -15.63 -3.09 -15.68
C PRO A 49 -15.93 -1.75 -16.35
N ARG A 50 -16.51 -0.79 -15.62
CA ARG A 50 -16.81 0.56 -16.12
C ARG A 50 -15.54 1.35 -16.47
N VAL A 51 -14.38 0.98 -15.93
CA VAL A 51 -13.09 1.59 -16.30
C VAL A 51 -12.76 1.38 -17.77
N GLY A 52 -13.08 0.21 -18.34
CA GLY A 52 -12.81 -0.04 -19.75
C GLY A 52 -13.55 0.91 -20.69
N GLU A 53 -14.77 1.32 -20.33
CA GLU A 53 -15.53 2.32 -21.08
C GLU A 53 -14.90 3.72 -20.98
N ILE A 54 -14.39 4.08 -19.80
CA ILE A 54 -13.68 5.34 -19.57
C ILE A 54 -12.38 5.36 -20.38
N GLU A 55 -11.61 4.27 -20.38
CA GLU A 55 -10.39 4.15 -21.19
C GLU A 55 -10.69 4.33 -22.68
N ALA A 56 -11.76 3.71 -23.19
CA ALA A 56 -12.18 3.85 -24.57
C ALA A 56 -12.63 5.28 -24.89
N GLN A 57 -13.25 5.99 -23.94
CA GLN A 57 -13.63 7.39 -24.10
C GLN A 57 -12.40 8.32 -24.13
N LEU A 58 -11.42 8.09 -23.26
CA LEU A 58 -10.16 8.84 -23.25
C LEU A 58 -9.34 8.65 -24.53
N GLN A 59 -9.41 7.47 -25.16
CA GLN A 59 -8.76 7.21 -26.44
C GLN A 59 -9.39 7.94 -27.64
N ARG A 60 -10.64 8.41 -27.52
CA ARG A 60 -11.33 9.17 -28.58
C ARG A 60 -11.04 10.67 -28.52
N VAL A 61 -10.35 11.14 -27.48
CA VAL A 61 -10.01 12.56 -27.33
C VAL A 61 -9.11 12.98 -28.51
N PRO A 62 -9.50 14.03 -29.28
CA PRO A 62 -8.70 14.49 -30.41
C PRO A 62 -7.30 14.90 -29.99
N ALA A 63 -6.29 14.52 -30.77
CA ALA A 63 -4.88 14.79 -30.45
C ALA A 63 -4.51 16.28 -30.50
N ASP A 64 -5.33 17.08 -31.19
CA ASP A 64 -5.23 18.53 -31.34
C ASP A 64 -6.10 19.31 -30.34
N SER A 65 -6.82 18.63 -29.43
CA SER A 65 -7.58 19.27 -28.35
C SER A 65 -6.67 19.81 -27.25
N LEU A 66 -7.18 20.77 -26.47
CA LEU A 66 -6.49 21.27 -25.27
C LEU A 66 -6.25 20.16 -24.24
N ASP A 67 -7.16 19.18 -24.17
CA ASP A 67 -7.14 18.13 -23.16
C ASP A 67 -6.36 16.89 -23.58
N ALA A 68 -5.75 16.89 -24.77
CA ALA A 68 -5.07 15.71 -25.31
C ALA A 68 -3.97 15.19 -24.38
N GLU A 69 -3.24 16.07 -23.70
CA GLU A 69 -2.22 15.68 -22.72
C GLU A 69 -2.85 15.08 -21.46
N GLY A 70 -3.83 15.77 -20.86
CA GLY A 70 -4.53 15.28 -19.67
C GLY A 70 -5.24 13.94 -19.92
N ALA A 71 -5.81 13.73 -21.11
CA ALA A 71 -6.40 12.47 -21.51
C ALA A 71 -5.38 11.33 -21.56
N ARG A 72 -4.19 11.58 -22.13
CA ARG A 72 -3.08 10.60 -22.17
C ARG A 72 -2.57 10.27 -20.78
N GLU A 73 -2.39 11.27 -19.92
CA GLU A 73 -1.95 11.07 -18.54
C GLU A 73 -2.95 10.27 -17.72
N LEU A 74 -4.24 10.60 -17.82
CA LEU A 74 -5.30 9.88 -17.13
C LEU A 74 -5.39 8.44 -17.63
N LEU A 75 -5.29 8.23 -18.94
CA LEU A 75 -5.28 6.90 -19.54
C LEU A 75 -4.10 6.05 -19.03
N GLN A 76 -2.89 6.63 -18.94
CA GLN A 76 -1.73 5.90 -18.41
C GLN A 76 -1.93 5.53 -16.94
N ARG A 77 -2.38 6.48 -16.12
CA ARG A 77 -2.64 6.23 -14.69
C ARG A 77 -3.66 5.12 -14.46
N ILE A 78 -4.69 5.06 -15.28
CA ILE A 78 -5.70 4.01 -15.23
C ILE A 78 -5.09 2.65 -15.59
N LYS A 79 -4.28 2.58 -16.66
CA LYS A 79 -3.58 1.35 -17.08
C LYS A 79 -2.62 0.84 -16.01
N ASP A 80 -1.79 1.72 -15.47
CA ASP A 80 -0.85 1.39 -14.40
C ASP A 80 -1.59 0.92 -13.13
N GLY A 81 -2.65 1.63 -12.75
CA GLY A 81 -3.52 1.24 -11.63
C GLY A 81 -4.09 -0.16 -11.82
N ARG A 82 -4.67 -0.44 -12.99
CA ARG A 82 -5.18 -1.76 -13.35
C ARG A 82 -4.13 -2.85 -13.25
N GLN A 83 -2.95 -2.62 -13.84
CA GLN A 83 -1.89 -3.62 -13.84
C GLN A 83 -1.45 -3.96 -12.41
N ARG A 84 -1.27 -2.93 -11.57
CA ARG A 84 -0.93 -3.13 -10.15
C ARG A 84 -2.01 -3.88 -9.40
N MET A 85 -3.28 -3.51 -9.58
CA MET A 85 -4.39 -4.16 -8.86
C MET A 85 -4.62 -5.59 -9.33
N ALA A 86 -4.45 -5.87 -10.63
CA ALA A 86 -4.55 -7.23 -11.17
C ALA A 86 -3.39 -8.11 -10.67
N ALA A 87 -2.17 -7.57 -10.60
CA ALA A 87 -1.03 -8.28 -10.03
C ALA A 87 -1.28 -8.64 -8.55
N ALA A 88 -1.73 -7.67 -7.75
CA ALA A 88 -2.06 -7.90 -6.34
C ALA A 88 -3.19 -8.93 -6.15
N ALA A 89 -4.20 -8.92 -7.02
CA ALA A 89 -5.27 -9.92 -7.00
C ALA A 89 -4.74 -11.32 -7.32
N ASN A 90 -3.92 -11.46 -8.37
CA ASN A 90 -3.30 -12.73 -8.75
C ASN A 90 -2.37 -13.27 -7.66
N GLU A 91 -1.55 -12.42 -7.03
CA GLU A 91 -0.69 -12.80 -5.91
C GLU A 91 -1.50 -13.33 -4.72
N ARG A 92 -2.63 -12.66 -4.40
CA ARG A 92 -3.56 -13.11 -3.37
C ARG A 92 -4.16 -14.47 -3.70
N GLU A 93 -4.61 -14.67 -4.94
CA GLU A 93 -5.16 -15.96 -5.39
C GLU A 93 -4.11 -17.07 -5.34
N ALA A 94 -2.88 -16.81 -5.78
CA ALA A 94 -1.78 -17.76 -5.71
C ALA A 94 -1.44 -18.15 -4.27
N ALA A 95 -1.44 -17.20 -3.33
CA ALA A 95 -1.23 -17.47 -1.91
C ALA A 95 -2.36 -18.32 -1.29
N VAL A 96 -3.61 -18.15 -1.76
CA VAL A 96 -4.73 -19.00 -1.31
C VAL A 96 -4.65 -20.40 -1.93
N ALA A 97 -4.25 -20.52 -3.20
CA ALA A 97 -4.11 -21.81 -3.87
C ALA A 97 -2.98 -22.65 -3.26
N SER A 98 -1.82 -22.06 -2.99
CA SER A 98 -0.70 -22.76 -2.36
C SER A 98 -1.01 -23.23 -0.93
N ALA A 99 -1.87 -22.50 -0.20
CA ALA A 99 -2.37 -22.93 1.10
C ALA A 99 -3.36 -24.13 1.01
N ARG A 100 -3.99 -24.36 -0.16
CA ARG A 100 -4.90 -25.50 -0.39
C ARG A 100 -4.17 -26.76 -0.87
N GLU A 101 -3.02 -26.64 -1.51
CA GLU A 101 -2.18 -27.75 -1.98
C GLU A 101 -1.30 -28.37 -0.86
N LEU A 102 -1.74 -28.31 0.40
CA LEU A 102 -1.11 -29.10 1.46
C LEU A 102 -1.30 -30.60 1.15
N PRO A 103 -0.24 -31.43 1.26
CA PRO A 103 -0.25 -32.81 0.78
C PRO A 103 -1.33 -33.66 1.48
N PRO A 104 -1.89 -34.68 0.78
CA PRO A 104 -2.85 -35.62 1.35
C PRO A 104 -2.13 -36.43 2.45
N GLY A 105 -2.35 -36.01 3.68
CA GLY A 105 -1.61 -36.42 4.87
C GLY A 105 -1.92 -35.52 6.07
N PHE A 106 -2.31 -34.27 5.81
CA PHE A 106 -3.01 -33.45 6.78
C PHE A 106 -4.51 -33.80 6.78
N ALA A 107 -4.82 -34.94 7.37
CA ALA A 107 -6.19 -35.29 7.70
C ALA A 107 -6.79 -34.19 8.57
N THR A 108 -7.87 -33.57 8.10
CA THR A 108 -8.86 -32.95 8.97
C THR A 108 -9.45 -34.08 9.79
N ALA A 109 -8.87 -34.36 10.96
CA ALA A 109 -9.50 -35.23 11.93
C ALA A 109 -10.82 -34.56 12.36
N PRO A 110 -11.96 -35.25 12.37
CA PRO A 110 -13.14 -34.75 13.05
C PRO A 110 -12.76 -34.57 14.53
N SER A 111 -12.97 -33.38 15.06
CA SER A 111 -12.73 -33.07 16.48
C SER A 111 -13.61 -33.94 17.36
N THR A 112 -13.11 -35.10 17.75
CA THR A 112 -13.64 -35.91 18.86
C THR A 112 -12.49 -36.70 19.47
N GLU A 113 -11.58 -36.02 20.16
CA GLU A 113 -10.71 -36.69 21.12
C GLU A 113 -10.55 -35.73 22.32
N ALA A 114 -10.87 -36.26 23.50
CA ALA A 114 -10.73 -35.56 24.77
C ALA A 114 -9.29 -35.05 24.95
N PRO A 115 -9.07 -33.91 25.63
CA PRO A 115 -7.73 -33.39 25.83
C PRO A 115 -6.86 -34.43 26.56
N PRO A 116 -5.64 -34.74 26.07
CA PRO A 116 -4.70 -35.54 26.84
C PRO A 116 -4.34 -34.77 28.12
N PRO A 117 -4.13 -35.45 29.25
CA PRO A 117 -3.68 -34.79 30.47
C PRO A 117 -2.32 -34.11 30.20
N PRO A 118 -2.10 -32.88 30.69
CA PRO A 118 -0.87 -32.15 30.42
C PRO A 118 0.34 -32.91 30.99
N PRO A 119 1.49 -32.91 30.29
CA PRO A 119 2.73 -33.39 30.87
C PRO A 119 3.11 -32.51 32.06
N VAL A 120 3.42 -33.15 33.19
CA VAL A 120 3.90 -32.49 34.40
C VAL A 120 5.24 -31.83 34.06
N ALA A 121 5.27 -30.50 33.98
CA ALA A 121 6.49 -29.75 33.85
C ALA A 121 7.13 -29.60 35.24
N GLU A 122 8.37 -30.07 35.38
CA GLU A 122 9.24 -29.78 36.51
C GLU A 122 9.38 -28.26 36.69
N GLU A 123 9.17 -27.81 37.92
CA GLU A 123 9.35 -26.43 38.36
C GLU A 123 10.80 -25.99 38.18
N ALA A 124 11.00 -24.88 37.47
CA ALA A 124 12.20 -24.04 37.58
C ALA A 124 11.83 -22.75 38.34
N PRO A 125 12.76 -22.21 39.16
CA PRO A 125 12.44 -21.55 40.41
C PRO A 125 11.88 -20.13 40.29
N ASP A 126 11.07 -19.80 41.30
CA ASP A 126 10.50 -18.49 41.63
C ASP A 126 11.52 -17.34 41.50
N ALA A 127 11.22 -16.43 40.58
CA ALA A 127 11.76 -15.09 40.53
C ALA A 127 10.63 -14.08 40.25
N GLY A 128 9.74 -13.91 41.22
CA GLY A 128 9.06 -12.64 41.50
C GLY A 128 7.95 -12.19 40.53
N ALA A 129 6.73 -12.09 41.05
CA ALA A 129 5.59 -11.46 40.40
C ALA A 129 5.88 -10.00 39.97
N PRO A 130 5.22 -9.55 38.90
CA PRO A 130 4.03 -8.74 39.20
C PRO A 130 2.77 -9.20 38.45
N ASP A 131 1.68 -9.22 39.20
CA ASP A 131 0.31 -9.14 38.69
C ASP A 131 0.14 -7.92 37.78
N ALA A 132 -0.21 -8.15 36.51
CA ALA A 132 -0.92 -7.19 35.65
C ALA A 132 -1.47 -7.88 34.39
N GLY A 133 -2.52 -8.70 34.55
CA GLY A 133 -3.40 -9.16 33.47
C GLY A 133 -2.75 -10.12 32.47
N GLU A 134 -3.43 -11.22 32.16
CA GLU A 134 -3.21 -11.92 30.89
C GLU A 134 -3.42 -10.88 29.78
N GLY A 135 -2.33 -10.35 29.23
CA GLY A 135 -2.37 -9.27 28.25
C GLY A 135 -3.22 -9.70 27.07
N ALA A 136 -4.43 -9.16 26.97
CA ALA A 136 -5.35 -9.47 25.88
C ALA A 136 -4.68 -8.98 24.59
N GLY A 137 -4.19 -9.89 23.74
CA GLY A 137 -3.53 -9.50 22.49
C GLY A 137 -2.51 -10.50 21.96
N PRO A 138 -2.01 -10.26 20.74
CA PRO A 138 -1.04 -11.12 20.10
C PRO A 138 0.32 -11.13 20.81
N ARG A 139 0.90 -12.32 20.92
CA ARG A 139 2.18 -12.60 21.59
C ARG A 139 3.11 -13.33 20.63
N ALA A 140 4.37 -13.50 21.02
CA ALA A 140 5.29 -14.36 20.28
C ALA A 140 4.67 -15.76 20.09
N GLY A 141 4.74 -16.28 18.87
CA GLY A 141 4.10 -17.52 18.43
C GLY A 141 2.68 -17.38 17.87
N THR A 142 1.99 -16.25 18.09
CA THR A 142 0.66 -16.00 17.50
C THR A 142 0.73 -16.10 15.98
N ALA A 143 -0.22 -16.80 15.36
CA ALA A 143 -0.25 -16.93 13.91
C ALA A 143 -0.58 -15.59 13.25
N ALA A 144 0.09 -15.25 12.15
CA ALA A 144 -0.19 -14.02 11.41
C ALA A 144 -1.64 -14.00 10.87
N SER A 145 -2.22 -15.17 10.57
CA SER A 145 -3.63 -15.31 10.21
C SER A 145 -4.60 -14.89 11.34
N GLU A 146 -4.19 -15.05 12.60
CA GLU A 146 -4.95 -14.62 13.75
C GLU A 146 -4.93 -13.09 13.91
N LEU A 147 -3.84 -12.42 13.49
CA LEU A 147 -3.78 -10.95 13.41
C LEU A 147 -4.82 -10.38 12.45
N VAL A 148 -5.10 -11.11 11.36
CA VAL A 148 -6.09 -10.72 10.34
C VAL A 148 -7.51 -10.86 10.87
N ALA A 149 -7.84 -11.99 11.52
CA ALA A 149 -9.23 -12.38 11.80
C ALA A 149 -9.58 -12.47 13.30
N GLY A 150 -8.63 -12.81 14.16
CA GLY A 150 -8.86 -13.13 15.58
C GLY A 150 -9.02 -11.91 16.48
N PHE A 151 -8.28 -10.83 16.22
CA PHE A 151 -8.24 -9.65 17.10
C PHE A 151 -9.17 -8.53 16.66
N ARG A 152 -10.38 -8.88 16.19
CA ARG A 152 -11.42 -7.94 15.72
C ARG A 152 -10.92 -6.92 14.67
N GLY A 153 -9.91 -7.33 13.89
CA GLY A 153 -9.25 -6.48 12.89
C GLY A 153 -8.48 -5.30 13.46
N CYS A 154 -8.13 -5.30 14.76
CA CYS A 154 -7.39 -4.19 15.38
C CYS A 154 -5.91 -4.14 15.01
N PHE A 155 -5.39 -5.16 14.35
CA PHE A 155 -4.02 -5.18 13.86
C PHE A 155 -4.01 -5.04 12.33
N GLN A 156 -3.06 -4.27 11.83
CA GLN A 156 -2.86 -4.01 10.42
C GLN A 156 -1.39 -4.18 10.04
N ARG A 157 -1.12 -4.48 8.77
CA ARG A 157 0.26 -4.52 8.24
C ARG A 157 0.88 -3.12 8.30
N GLY A 158 2.11 -3.06 8.80
CA GLY A 158 2.94 -1.87 8.81
C GLY A 158 3.96 -1.88 7.67
N THR A 159 4.85 -0.89 7.67
CA THR A 159 5.98 -0.85 6.74
C THR A 159 6.98 -1.95 7.09
N PRO A 160 7.46 -2.75 6.12
CA PRO A 160 8.54 -3.69 6.36
C PRO A 160 9.79 -2.99 6.87
N ILE A 161 10.49 -3.58 7.83
CA ILE A 161 11.73 -3.02 8.40
C ILE A 161 12.89 -3.99 8.17
N ASP A 162 14.08 -3.45 7.94
CA ASP A 162 15.31 -4.25 7.95
C ASP A 162 15.71 -4.55 9.39
N VAL A 163 15.79 -5.83 9.72
CA VAL A 163 16.21 -6.29 11.04
C VAL A 163 17.65 -6.80 10.93
N GLN A 164 18.55 -6.23 11.73
CA GLN A 164 19.97 -6.60 11.74
C GLN A 164 20.14 -8.12 11.86
N GLY A 165 20.87 -8.72 10.92
CA GLY A 165 21.12 -10.16 10.86
C GLY A 165 19.96 -11.04 10.39
N ARG A 166 18.79 -10.45 10.09
CA ARG A 166 17.60 -11.16 9.58
C ARG A 166 17.10 -10.61 8.24
N GLY A 167 17.49 -9.39 7.88
CA GLY A 167 17.06 -8.70 6.65
C GLY A 167 15.66 -8.11 6.79
N MET A 168 15.04 -7.80 5.65
CA MET A 168 13.68 -7.27 5.60
C MET A 168 12.66 -8.23 6.25
N ARG A 169 11.82 -7.70 7.14
CA ARG A 169 10.75 -8.43 7.83
C ARG A 169 9.43 -7.70 7.74
N GLU A 170 8.36 -8.48 7.65
CA GLU A 170 7.02 -7.93 7.73
C GLU A 170 6.72 -7.47 9.15
N THR A 171 6.07 -6.31 9.26
CA THR A 171 5.61 -5.77 10.53
C THR A 171 4.09 -5.71 10.54
N TRP A 172 3.53 -5.92 11.73
CA TRP A 172 2.16 -5.60 12.04
C TRP A 172 2.13 -4.61 13.20
N GLN A 173 1.09 -3.80 13.25
CA GLN A 173 0.92 -2.81 14.30
C GLN A 173 -0.55 -2.68 14.66
N LEU A 174 -0.81 -2.15 15.85
CA LEU A 174 -2.15 -1.74 16.22
C LEU A 174 -2.65 -0.64 15.27
N ALA A 175 -3.86 -0.81 14.76
CA ALA A 175 -4.56 0.19 13.97
C ALA A 175 -4.85 1.42 14.84
N ASP A 176 -4.73 2.61 14.25
CA ASP A 176 -4.90 3.88 14.97
C ASP A 176 -6.39 4.24 15.17
N ARG A 177 -7.11 3.37 15.89
CA ARG A 177 -8.51 3.55 16.24
C ARG A 177 -8.66 3.53 17.74
N THR A 178 -9.44 4.46 18.30
CA THR A 178 -9.63 4.59 19.76
C THR A 178 -10.09 3.28 20.40
N ALA A 179 -11.01 2.55 19.77
CA ALA A 179 -11.47 1.25 20.26
C ALA A 179 -10.33 0.22 20.37
N CYS A 180 -9.43 0.17 19.37
CA CYS A 180 -8.30 -0.75 19.37
C CYS A 180 -7.24 -0.38 20.42
N ARG A 181 -6.98 0.93 20.62
CA ARG A 181 -6.03 1.40 21.64
C ARG A 181 -6.52 1.13 23.06
N LEU A 182 -7.83 1.17 23.30
CA LEU A 182 -8.43 0.84 24.58
C LEU A 182 -8.45 -0.67 24.85
N GLU A 183 -8.71 -1.48 23.82
CA GLU A 183 -8.73 -2.94 23.92
C GLU A 183 -7.31 -3.54 24.07
N TYR A 184 -6.33 -2.95 23.38
CA TYR A 184 -4.96 -3.47 23.25
C TYR A 184 -3.90 -2.44 23.67
N PRO A 185 -3.94 -1.89 24.89
CA PRO A 185 -3.10 -0.76 25.27
C PRO A 185 -1.61 -1.08 25.26
N GLN A 186 -1.22 -2.31 25.56
CA GLN A 186 0.17 -2.77 25.54
C GLN A 186 0.80 -2.87 24.15
N HIS A 187 0.01 -2.72 23.07
CA HIS A 187 0.50 -2.82 21.68
C HIS A 187 0.53 -1.47 20.94
N GLN A 188 0.21 -0.35 21.61
CA GLN A 188 0.16 0.97 20.97
C GLN A 188 1.52 1.39 20.39
N ASP A 189 2.60 1.12 21.12
CA ASP A 189 3.97 1.53 20.76
C ASP A 189 4.86 0.35 20.34
N THR A 190 4.25 -0.68 19.77
CA THR A 190 4.95 -1.91 19.40
C THR A 190 4.66 -2.31 17.96
N PHE A 191 5.68 -2.78 17.27
CA PHE A 191 5.56 -3.58 16.05
C PHE A 191 5.60 -5.07 16.40
N LEU A 192 4.75 -5.85 15.76
CA LEU A 192 4.84 -7.30 15.77
C LEU A 192 5.63 -7.73 14.53
N LEU A 193 6.80 -8.31 14.75
CA LEU A 193 7.62 -8.84 13.67
C LEU A 193 7.13 -10.22 13.28
N ILE A 194 6.93 -10.46 11.99
CA ILE A 194 6.49 -11.75 11.48
C ILE A 194 7.65 -12.51 10.86
N GLU A 195 7.78 -13.77 11.24
CA GLU A 195 8.69 -14.74 10.63
C GLU A 195 7.93 -16.06 10.45
N GLU A 196 8.05 -16.66 9.26
CA GLU A 196 7.38 -17.95 8.94
C GLU A 196 5.86 -17.94 9.22
N GLY A 197 5.20 -16.80 9.00
CA GLY A 197 3.77 -16.64 9.21
C GLY A 197 3.34 -16.59 10.68
N LYS A 198 4.25 -16.36 11.62
CA LYS A 198 3.96 -16.19 13.05
C LYS A 198 4.64 -14.95 13.60
N VAL A 199 4.11 -14.42 14.69
CA VAL A 199 4.76 -13.35 15.46
C VAL A 199 6.06 -13.91 16.05
N LEU A 200 7.19 -13.44 15.55
CA LEU A 200 8.50 -13.76 16.10
C LEU A 200 8.70 -13.06 17.44
N THR A 201 8.49 -11.74 17.45
CA THR A 201 8.70 -10.90 18.63
C THR A 201 7.92 -9.60 18.54
N LEU A 202 7.79 -8.94 19.68
CA LEU A 202 7.23 -7.62 19.85
C LEU A 202 8.39 -6.64 19.98
N LEU A 203 8.51 -5.74 19.01
CA LEU A 203 9.57 -4.74 18.92
C LEU A 203 9.00 -3.36 19.29
N PRO A 204 9.51 -2.67 20.32
CA PRO A 204 9.09 -1.31 20.61
C PRO A 204 9.45 -0.39 19.42
N LYS A 205 8.54 0.51 19.04
CA LYS A 205 8.75 1.43 17.92
C LYS A 205 9.99 2.31 18.11
N SER A 206 10.35 2.61 19.36
CA SER A 206 11.55 3.37 19.72
C SER A 206 12.87 2.66 19.41
N ALA A 207 12.86 1.35 19.18
CA ALA A 207 14.05 0.59 18.77
C ALA A 207 14.31 0.66 17.25
N VAL A 208 13.39 1.23 16.47
CA VAL A 208 13.54 1.36 15.01
C VAL A 208 14.25 2.66 14.68
N GLN A 209 15.34 2.57 13.91
CA GLN A 209 16.07 3.73 13.41
C GLN A 209 15.73 3.98 11.94
N THR A 210 15.40 5.22 11.59
CA THR A 210 15.24 5.62 10.19
C THR A 210 16.61 5.95 9.61
N VAL A 211 17.13 5.09 8.74
CA VAL A 211 18.38 5.36 8.01
C VAL A 211 18.03 6.02 6.68
N PRO A 212 18.42 7.29 6.45
CA PRO A 212 18.30 7.88 5.12
C PRO A 212 19.22 7.14 4.15
N VAL A 213 18.63 6.62 3.07
CA VAL A 213 19.36 5.95 2.00
C VAL A 213 19.61 6.98 0.90
N THR A 214 20.85 7.12 0.45
CA THR A 214 21.16 7.95 -0.72
C THR A 214 20.59 7.32 -2.00
N PRO A 215 20.43 8.08 -3.10
CA PRO A 215 19.93 7.53 -4.38
C PRO A 215 20.72 6.31 -4.90
N ASP A 216 21.97 6.15 -4.44
CA ASP A 216 22.87 5.06 -4.79
C ASP A 216 22.73 3.82 -3.87
N GLY A 217 21.74 3.79 -2.97
CA GLY A 217 21.44 2.63 -2.12
C GLY A 217 22.37 2.45 -0.91
N GLY A 218 23.26 3.41 -0.64
CA GLY A 218 24.16 3.41 0.51
C GLY A 218 23.55 4.11 1.74
N PRO A 219 23.95 3.72 2.96
CA PRO A 219 23.60 4.50 4.16
C PRO A 219 24.21 5.90 4.03
N ALA A 220 23.40 6.95 4.24
CA ALA A 220 23.94 8.31 4.25
C ALA A 220 24.95 8.45 5.41
N PRO A 221 26.05 9.22 5.21
CA PRO A 221 27.03 9.43 6.27
C PRO A 221 26.37 10.07 7.48
N ALA A 222 26.65 9.53 8.67
CA ALA A 222 26.22 10.11 9.93
C ALA A 222 26.74 11.54 10.02
N THR A 223 25.85 12.53 10.03
CA THR A 223 26.22 13.90 10.38
C THR A 223 26.46 13.94 11.89
N ASP A 224 27.70 13.71 12.28
CA ASP A 224 28.23 14.11 13.58
C ASP A 224 28.18 15.64 13.64
N ALA A 225 27.05 16.17 14.10
CA ALA A 225 26.94 17.56 14.50
C ALA A 225 27.16 17.64 16.01
N GLY A 226 28.39 17.38 16.43
CA GLY A 226 28.88 17.83 17.73
C GLY A 226 28.69 19.34 17.88
N ARG A 227 27.88 19.73 18.87
CA ARG A 227 28.04 20.97 19.63
C ARG A 227 27.47 20.80 21.02
#